data_AF-W4QYY8-F1
#
_entry.id   AF-W4QYY8-F1
#
_cell.length_a   1.000
_cell.length_b   1.000
_cell.length_c   1.000
_cell.angle_alpha   90.00
_cell.angle_beta   90.00
_cell.angle_gamma   90.00
#
_symmetry.space_group_name_H-M   'P 1'
#
loop_
_entity.id
_entity.type
_entity.pdbx_description
1 polymer ?
#
loop_
_entity_poly.entity_id
_entity_poly.type
_entity_poly.pdbx_seq_one_letter_code
_entity_poly.pdbx_strand_id
1 'polypeptide(L)' 'MRKFQVVVEFISGQKVNFTTKSDIRKEMFRQKIDGEDCIVTDDNIVLNIAKIKALKVRKVNRNTA' A
#
# COMPACT_ATOMS: atom_id res chain seq x y z
N MET A 1 6.77 -15.79 -6.78
CA MET A 1 5.83 -14.73 -6.34
C MET A 1 6.59 -13.41 -6.32
N ARG A 2 6.00 -12.33 -6.87
CA ARG A 2 6.63 -11.00 -6.92
C ARG A 2 6.13 -10.21 -5.72
N LYS A 3 7.03 -9.81 -4.82
CA LYS A 3 6.70 -8.95 -3.68
C LYS A 3 6.99 -7.49 -4.04
N PHE A 4 6.26 -6.58 -3.44
CA PHE A 4 6.41 -5.15 -3.63
C PHE A 4 6.55 -4.48 -2.28
N GLN A 5 7.51 -3.56 -2.18
CA GLN A 5 7.60 -2.64 -1.06
C GLN A 5 6.76 -1.41 -1.40
N VAL A 6 5.79 -1.10 -0.55
CA VAL A 6 4.88 0.02 -0.70
C VAL A 6 5.19 1.03 0.40
N VAL A 7 5.50 2.26 0.00
CA VAL A 7 5.74 3.38 0.89
C VAL A 7 4.68 4.44 0.63
N VAL A 8 3.91 4.76 1.67
CA VAL A 8 2.84 5.74 1.64
C VAL A 8 3.21 6.89 2.57
N GLU A 9 3.22 8.10 2.04
CA GLU A 9 3.35 9.35 2.79
C GLU A 9 1.98 10.03 2.82
N PHE A 10 1.47 10.30 4.01
CA PHE A 10 0.22 11.01 4.22
C PHE A 10 0.47 12.52 4.33
N ILE A 11 -0.57 13.31 4.08
CA ILE A 11 -0.53 14.78 4.18
C ILE A 11 -0.18 15.23 5.62
N SER A 12 -0.54 14.42 6.63
CA SER A 12 -0.15 14.64 8.04
C SER A 12 1.35 14.50 8.30
N GLY A 13 2.15 14.04 7.33
CA GLY A 13 3.56 13.72 7.48
C GLY A 13 3.82 12.29 7.96
N GLN A 14 2.77 11.55 8.34
CA GLN A 14 2.89 10.14 8.71
C GLN A 14 3.36 9.31 7.49
N LYS A 15 4.29 8.38 7.74
CA LYS A 15 4.81 7.47 6.71
C LYS A 15 4.52 6.04 7.12
N VAL A 16 3.94 5.26 6.21
CA VAL A 16 3.68 3.83 6.38
C VAL A 16 4.47 3.08 5.32
N ASN A 17 5.22 2.07 5.75
CA ASN A 17 6.02 1.21 4.88
C ASN A 17 5.64 -0.24 5.15
N PHE A 18 5.18 -0.94 4.13
CA PHE A 18 4.86 -2.35 4.21
C PHE A 18 5.29 -3.08 2.95
N THR A 19 5.47 -4.40 3.07
CA THR A 19 5.80 -5.27 1.95
C THR A 19 4.63 -6.19 1.68
N THR A 20 4.15 -6.21 0.44
CA THR A 20 3.08 -7.11 0.01
C THR A 20 3.55 -8.57 0.15
N LYS A 21 2.67 -9.46 0.59
CA LYS A 21 2.97 -10.90 0.64
C LYS A 21 3.03 -11.48 -0.77
N SER A 22 2.24 -10.91 -1.68
CA SER A 22 2.07 -11.33 -3.07
C SER A 22 2.11 -10.15 -4.04
N ASP A 23 1.55 -10.32 -5.24
CA ASP A 23 1.50 -9.27 -6.26
C ASP A 23 0.53 -8.15 -5.84
N ILE A 24 0.93 -6.90 -6.02
CA ILE A 24 0.17 -5.72 -5.60
C ILE A 24 -1.24 -5.67 -6.24
N ARG A 25 -1.39 -6.22 -7.45
CA ARG A 25 -2.69 -6.27 -8.14
C ARG A 25 -3.68 -7.25 -7.53
N LYS A 26 -3.17 -8.22 -6.75
CA LYS A 26 -4.00 -9.20 -6.05
C LYS A 26 -4.34 -8.75 -4.63
N GLU A 27 -3.45 -7.99 -4.00
CA GLU A 27 -3.55 -7.68 -2.57
C GLU A 27 -4.00 -6.24 -2.28
N MET A 28 -4.19 -5.36 -3.28
CA MET A 28 -4.65 -3.98 -3.05
C MET A 28 -5.88 -3.69 -3.90
N PHE A 29 -7.00 -3.41 -3.25
CA PHE A 29 -8.24 -3.05 -3.92
C PHE A 29 -8.87 -1.80 -3.29
N ARG A 30 -9.63 -1.07 -4.10
CA ARG A 30 -10.31 0.16 -3.67
C ARG A 30 -11.65 -0.19 -3.05
N GLN A 31 -11.93 0.37 -1.89
CA GLN A 31 -13.20 0.21 -1.17
C GLN A 31 -13.60 1.54 -0.54
N LYS A 32 -14.92 1.79 -0.49
CA LYS A 32 -15.45 2.92 0.29
C LYS A 32 -15.63 2.51 1.74
N ILE A 33 -14.98 3.23 2.65
CA ILE A 33 -15.08 3.05 4.11
C ILE A 33 -15.49 4.40 4.68
N ASP A 34 -16.59 4.45 5.43
CA ASP A 34 -17.15 5.68 6.00
C ASP A 34 -17.38 6.81 4.96
N GLY A 35 -17.71 6.43 3.72
CA GLY A 35 -17.89 7.36 2.60
C GLY A 35 -16.60 7.84 1.94
N GLU A 36 -15.43 7.52 2.49
CA GLU A 36 -14.12 7.86 1.94
C GLU A 36 -13.59 6.74 1.04
N ASP A 37 -12.91 7.12 -0.04
CA ASP A 37 -12.21 6.16 -0.90
C ASP A 37 -10.90 5.70 -0.27
N CYS A 38 -10.83 4.41 0.04
CA CYS A 38 -9.68 3.77 0.69
C CYS A 38 -9.09 2.67 -0.20
N ILE A 39 -7.80 2.44 -0.06
CA ILE A 39 -7.14 1.21 -0.54
C ILE A 39 -7.02 0.27 0.64
N VAL A 40 -7.60 -0.92 0.52
CA VAL A 40 -7.51 -1.99 1.51
C VAL A 40 -6.49 -3.00 1.02
N THR A 41 -5.61 -3.42 1.93
CA THR A 41 -4.70 -4.54 1.69
C THR A 41 -5.22 -5.82 2.35
N ASP A 42 -4.80 -6.99 1.83
CA ASP A 42 -5.07 -8.30 2.46
C ASP A 42 -4.50 -8.42 3.89
N ASP A 43 -3.56 -7.54 4.26
CA ASP A 43 -3.00 -7.42 5.61
C ASP A 43 -3.82 -6.49 6.51
N ASN A 44 -5.07 -6.20 6.15
CA ASN A 44 -5.97 -5.27 6.85
C ASN A 44 -5.39 -3.85 7.00
N ILE A 45 -4.48 -3.44 6.12
CA ILE A 45 -3.99 -2.06 6.08
C ILE A 45 -4.99 -1.26 5.25
N VAL A 46 -5.59 -0.27 5.88
CA VAL A 46 -6.53 0.66 5.23
C VAL A 46 -5.83 1.99 4.99
N LEU A 47 -5.76 2.41 3.72
CA LEU A 47 -5.11 3.63 3.28
C LEU A 47 -6.14 4.56 2.67
N ASN A 48 -6.54 5.62 3.38
CA ASN A 48 -7.43 6.63 2.82
C ASN A 48 -6.72 7.43 1.72
N ILE A 49 -7.21 7.32 0.47
CA ILE A 49 -6.59 7.91 -0.72
C ILE A 49 -6.53 9.44 -0.64
N ALA A 50 -7.58 10.07 -0.11
CA ALA A 50 -7.66 11.53 0.00
C ALA A 50 -6.59 12.10 0.95
N LYS A 51 -6.06 11.28 1.87
CA LYS A 51 -5.03 11.67 2.83
C LYS A 51 -3.62 11.32 2.35
N ILE A 52 -3.47 10.65 1.21
CA ILE A 52 -2.15 10.27 0.65
C ILE A 52 -1.56 11.47 -0.09
N LYS A 53 -0.36 11.86 0.32
CA LYS A 53 0.47 12.85 -0.37
C LYS A 53 1.34 12.22 -1.45
N ALA A 54 1.92 11.05 -1.16
CA ALA A 54 2.72 10.30 -2.13
C ALA A 54 2.64 8.80 -1.89
N LEU A 55 2.57 8.03 -2.98
CA LEU A 55 2.62 6.58 -2.96
C LEU A 55 3.74 6.10 -3.87
N LYS A 56 4.67 5.33 -3.30
CA LYS A 56 5.82 4.75 -4.01
C LYS A 56 5.76 3.23 -3.90
N VAL A 57 5.72 2.57 -5.06
CA VAL A 57 5.77 1.11 -5.15
C VAL A 57 7.11 0.72 -5.74
N ARG A 58 7.85 -0.12 -5.02
CA ARG A 58 9.12 -0.69 -5.48
C ARG A 58 9.00 -2.20 -5.56
N LYS A 59 9.41 -2.76 -6.69
CA LYS A 59 9.50 -4.21 -6.83
C LYS A 59 10.63 -4.73 -5.95
N VAL A 60 10.32 -5.69 -5.08
CA VAL A 60 11.35 -6.41 -4.34
C VAL A 60 11.85 -7.53 -5.26
N ASN A 61 13.00 -7.30 -5.89
CA ASN A 61 13.71 -8.39 -6.54
C ASN A 61 14.28 -9.30 -5.44
N ARG A 62 13.99 -10.60 -5.52
CA ARG A 62 14.76 -11.62 -4.79
C ARG A 62 16.19 -11.57 -5.34
N ASN A 63 17.04 -10.73 -4.76
CA ASN A 63 18.49 -10.80 -4.94
C ASN A 63 19.16 -10.20 -3.70
N THR A 64 18.97 -10.88 -2.58
CA THR A 64 19.91 -10.90 -1.46
C THR A 64 19.71 -12.27 -0.80
N ALA A 65 20.61 -13.18 -1.16
CA ALA A 65 20.96 -14.34 -0.37
C ALA A 65 21.75 -13.89 0.85
#